data_AF-A0A4D6HA38-F1
#
_entry.id   AF-A0A4D6HA38-F1
#
_cell.length_a   1.000
_cell.length_b   1.000
_cell.length_c   1.000
_cell.angle_alpha   90.00
_cell.angle_beta   90.00
_cell.angle_gamma   90.00
#
_symmetry.space_group_name_H-M   'P 1'
#
loop_
_entity.id
_entity.type
_entity.pdbx_description
1 polymer ?
#
loop_
_entity_poly.entity_id
_entity_poly.type
_entity_poly.pdbx_seq_one_letter_code
_entity_poly.pdbx_strand_id
1 'polypeptide(L)'
;MLRRLRETGPVGLVPLAWTFAIAAHNEVLGLQPVRIGHVVMSVLLLLFAILSWQDMTDGALLTWRRVIVVGFLITATGTAALFVEPPVEPVLAGVVCGWLVLPGLGLLDTGRRVAAYPRVYFAGGTLSLLGALVYAGGVVVGEPAVVTAGLGVGGVGQTAGIVAAAVGS
;
A
#
# COMPACT_ATOMS: atom_id res chain seq x y z
N MET A 1 2.05 -24.27 6.00
CA MET A 1 3.05 -23.45 5.28
C MET A 1 2.45 -22.18 4.70
N LEU A 2 1.34 -22.26 3.95
CA LEU A 2 0.65 -21.09 3.39
C LEU A 2 0.27 -20.02 4.44
N ARG A 3 -0.14 -20.43 5.65
CA ARG A 3 -0.44 -19.47 6.73
C ARG A 3 0.76 -18.59 7.12
N ARG A 4 1.92 -19.21 7.41
CA ARG A 4 3.17 -18.47 7.71
C ARG A 4 3.59 -17.57 6.57
N LEU A 5 3.45 -18.01 5.33
CA LEU A 5 3.80 -17.19 4.16
C LEU A 5 2.91 -15.93 4.06
N ARG A 6 1.63 -16.02 4.42
CA ARG A 6 0.72 -14.85 4.47
C ARG A 6 1.01 -13.94 5.65
N GLU A 7 1.45 -14.50 6.77
CA GLU A 7 1.82 -13.75 7.98
C GLU A 7 3.11 -12.94 7.77
N THR A 8 4.13 -13.51 7.13
CA THR A 8 5.46 -12.88 6.99
C THR A 8 5.75 -12.32 5.61
N GLY A 9 5.06 -12.80 4.57
CA GLY A 9 5.22 -12.32 3.19
C GLY A 9 5.13 -10.81 3.01
N PRO A 10 4.19 -10.11 3.67
CA PRO A 10 4.11 -8.65 3.59
C PRO A 10 5.39 -7.91 3.97
N VAL A 11 6.25 -8.47 4.84
CA VAL A 11 7.50 -7.84 5.29
C VAL A 11 8.45 -7.56 4.13
N GLY A 12 8.50 -8.46 3.13
CA GLY A 12 9.26 -8.26 1.91
C GLY A 12 8.46 -7.51 0.83
N LEU A 13 7.18 -7.85 0.68
CA LEU A 13 6.36 -7.35 -0.43
C LEU A 13 6.07 -5.85 -0.35
N VAL A 14 5.79 -5.31 0.85
CA VAL A 14 5.46 -3.88 1.03
C VAL A 14 6.63 -2.95 0.67
N PRO A 15 7.85 -3.13 1.22
CA PRO A 15 8.98 -2.28 0.81
C PRO A 15 9.34 -2.43 -0.67
N LEU A 16 9.21 -3.64 -1.23
CA LEU A 16 9.42 -3.86 -2.67
C LEU A 16 8.38 -3.10 -3.52
N ALA A 17 7.10 -3.11 -3.12
CA ALA A 17 6.05 -2.39 -3.83
C ALA A 17 6.29 -0.88 -3.84
N TRP A 18 6.70 -0.28 -2.72
CA TRP A 18 7.04 1.14 -2.66
C TRP A 18 8.29 1.48 -3.47
N THR A 19 9.30 0.61 -3.45
CA THR A 19 10.51 0.77 -4.27
C THR A 19 10.17 0.73 -5.76
N PHE A 20 9.31 -0.21 -6.16
CA PHE A 20 8.81 -0.31 -7.53
C PHE A 20 8.02 0.93 -7.95
N ALA A 21 7.15 1.44 -7.08
CA ALA A 21 6.39 2.66 -7.33
C ALA A 21 7.31 3.88 -7.50
N ILE A 22 8.34 4.03 -6.65
CA ILE A 22 9.34 5.08 -6.78
C ILE A 22 10.10 4.95 -8.11
N ALA A 23 10.56 3.75 -8.46
CA ALA A 23 11.26 3.51 -9.72
C ALA A 23 10.38 3.85 -10.94
N ALA A 24 9.09 3.54 -10.89
CA ALA A 24 8.13 3.90 -11.94
C ALA A 24 7.95 5.43 -12.08
N HIS A 25 7.85 6.16 -10.97
CA HIS A 25 7.72 7.63 -11.00
C HIS A 25 9.00 8.35 -11.43
N ASN A 26 10.16 7.70 -11.30
CA ASN A 26 11.46 8.22 -11.75
C ASN A 26 11.82 7.72 -13.16
N GLU A 27 10.86 7.18 -13.90
CA GLU A 27 11.02 6.69 -15.29
C GLU A 27 12.09 5.61 -15.46
N VAL A 28 12.50 4.95 -14.37
CA VAL A 28 13.44 3.82 -14.40
C VAL A 28 12.78 2.59 -15.02
N LEU A 29 11.44 2.50 -14.94
CA LEU A 29 10.65 1.39 -15.46
C LEU A 29 9.81 1.84 -16.66
N GLY A 30 9.85 1.07 -17.73
CA GLY A 30 8.92 1.23 -18.85
C GLY A 30 7.48 0.81 -18.49
N LEU A 31 6.54 1.13 -19.38
CA LEU A 31 5.12 0.83 -19.21
C LEU A 31 4.83 -0.68 -19.03
N GLN A 32 5.54 -1.54 -19.76
CA GLN A 32 5.29 -2.99 -19.72
C GLN A 32 5.58 -3.61 -18.34
N PRO A 33 6.75 -3.35 -17.70
CA PRO A 33 6.96 -3.70 -16.30
C PRO A 33 5.85 -3.20 -15.35
N VAL A 34 5.42 -1.94 -15.50
CA VAL A 34 4.38 -1.34 -14.63
C VAL A 34 3.04 -2.06 -14.79
N ARG A 35 2.65 -2.41 -16.02
CA ARG A 35 1.45 -3.22 -16.32
C ARG A 35 1.53 -4.59 -15.66
N ILE A 36 2.65 -5.31 -15.84
CA ILE A 36 2.85 -6.63 -15.23
C ILE A 36 2.77 -6.51 -13.70
N GLY A 37 3.43 -5.52 -13.11
CA GLY A 37 3.41 -5.26 -11.67
C GLY A 37 1.99 -5.07 -11.14
N HIS A 38 1.17 -4.26 -11.80
CA HIS A 38 -0.23 -4.02 -11.42
C HIS A 38 -1.11 -5.27 -11.53
N VAL A 39 -0.95 -6.05 -12.62
CA VAL A 39 -1.67 -7.33 -12.78
C VAL A 39 -1.29 -8.31 -11.68
N VAL A 40 0.01 -8.49 -11.41
CA VAL A 40 0.50 -9.35 -10.33
C VAL A 40 -0.07 -8.90 -9.00
N MET A 41 -0.02 -7.60 -8.71
CA MET A 41 -0.50 -7.07 -7.43
C MET A 41 -2.01 -7.23 -7.27
N SER A 42 -2.80 -7.03 -8.33
CA SER A 42 -4.24 -7.32 -8.33
C SER A 42 -4.53 -8.78 -8.01
N VAL A 43 -3.81 -9.71 -8.63
CA VAL A 43 -3.96 -11.16 -8.37
C VAL A 43 -3.56 -11.49 -6.94
N LEU A 44 -2.43 -10.98 -6.44
CA LEU A 44 -1.97 -11.23 -5.08
C LEU A 44 -2.97 -10.73 -4.04
N LEU A 45 -3.55 -9.54 -4.22
CA LEU A 45 -4.57 -9.01 -3.30
C LEU A 45 -5.85 -9.83 -3.32
N LEU A 46 -6.31 -10.23 -4.51
CA LEU A 46 -7.49 -11.08 -4.65
C LEU A 46 -7.29 -12.40 -3.92
N LEU A 47 -6.15 -13.08 -4.16
CA LEU A 47 -5.80 -14.32 -3.50
C LEU A 47 -5.67 -14.14 -1.99
N PHE A 48 -5.03 -13.06 -1.53
CA PHE A 48 -4.90 -12.79 -0.11
C PHE A 48 -6.25 -12.57 0.56
N ALA A 49 -7.14 -11.80 -0.08
CA ALA A 49 -8.50 -11.55 0.40
C ALA A 49 -9.29 -12.85 0.56
N ILE A 50 -9.29 -13.69 -0.48
CA ILE A 50 -10.02 -14.97 -0.48
C ILE A 50 -9.45 -15.92 0.57
N LEU A 51 -8.12 -16.11 0.57
CA LEU A 51 -7.48 -17.12 1.41
C LEU A 51 -7.50 -16.74 2.89
N SER A 52 -7.46 -15.45 3.23
CA SER A 52 -7.41 -14.97 4.62
C SER A 52 -8.78 -14.55 5.16
N TRP A 53 -9.87 -14.74 4.40
CA TRP A 53 -11.18 -14.17 4.72
C TRP A 53 -11.71 -14.55 6.10
N GLN A 54 -11.61 -15.85 6.43
CA GLN A 54 -12.11 -16.42 7.69
C GLN A 54 -11.22 -16.03 8.88
N ASP A 55 -9.92 -15.82 8.62
CA ASP A 55 -8.94 -15.40 9.63
C ASP A 55 -9.11 -13.92 10.03
N MET A 56 -9.83 -13.13 9.21
CA MET A 56 -9.92 -11.68 9.35
C MET A 56 -11.34 -11.19 9.67
N THR A 57 -11.97 -11.81 10.65
CA THR A 57 -13.38 -11.57 11.00
C THR A 57 -13.59 -10.58 12.14
N ASP A 58 -12.57 -10.30 12.96
CA ASP A 58 -12.68 -9.43 14.13
C ASP A 58 -11.44 -8.55 14.36
N GLY A 59 -11.58 -7.57 15.26
CA GLY A 59 -10.50 -6.71 15.74
C GLY A 59 -9.81 -5.91 14.63
N ALA A 60 -8.49 -5.77 14.75
CA ALA A 60 -7.68 -5.11 13.74
C ALA A 60 -7.71 -5.86 12.39
N LEU A 61 -7.82 -7.19 12.40
CA LEU A 61 -7.86 -7.99 11.18
C LEU A 61 -9.12 -7.70 10.35
N LEU A 62 -10.26 -7.45 10.98
CA LEU A 62 -11.46 -6.99 10.26
C LEU A 62 -11.22 -5.67 9.52
N THR A 63 -10.50 -4.73 10.13
CA THR A 63 -10.10 -3.47 9.48
C THR A 63 -9.19 -3.75 8.28
N TRP A 64 -8.19 -4.61 8.44
CA TRP A 64 -7.30 -4.99 7.35
C TRP A 64 -8.01 -5.73 6.22
N ARG A 65 -9.06 -6.51 6.50
CA ARG A 65 -9.89 -7.14 5.46
C ARG A 65 -10.54 -6.09 4.58
N ARG A 66 -11.08 -5.03 5.20
CA ARG A 66 -11.67 -3.89 4.46
C ARG A 66 -10.61 -3.16 3.65
N VAL A 67 -9.44 -2.89 4.23
CA VAL A 67 -8.30 -2.28 3.51
C VAL A 67 -7.94 -3.10 2.27
N ILE A 68 -7.85 -4.42 2.38
CA ILE A 68 -7.48 -5.29 1.27
C ILE A 68 -8.58 -5.34 0.20
N VAL A 69 -9.85 -5.43 0.59
CA VAL A 69 -10.98 -5.43 -0.37
C VAL A 69 -11.04 -4.11 -1.13
N VAL A 70 -10.99 -2.98 -0.43
CA VAL A 70 -11.02 -1.66 -1.09
C VAL A 70 -9.73 -1.43 -1.90
N GLY A 71 -8.58 -1.83 -1.35
CA GLY A 71 -7.29 -1.77 -2.04
C GLY A 71 -7.25 -2.62 -3.30
N PHE A 72 -7.90 -3.79 -3.31
CA PHE A 72 -8.08 -4.62 -4.51
C PHE A 72 -8.88 -3.86 -5.57
N LEU A 73 -10.00 -3.25 -5.21
CA LEU A 73 -10.83 -2.48 -6.17
C LEU A 73 -10.03 -1.32 -6.76
N ILE A 74 -9.32 -0.55 -5.92
CA ILE A 74 -8.44 0.54 -6.35
C ILE A 74 -7.36 0.02 -7.31
N THR A 75 -6.70 -1.08 -6.96
CA THR A 75 -5.62 -1.66 -7.78
C THR A 75 -6.16 -2.21 -9.09
N ALA A 76 -7.34 -2.82 -9.10
CA ALA A 76 -8.01 -3.28 -10.32
C ALA A 76 -8.37 -2.11 -11.24
N THR A 77 -8.85 -0.99 -10.68
CA THR A 77 -9.08 0.25 -11.43
C THR A 77 -7.78 0.80 -12.03
N GLY A 78 -6.70 0.87 -11.26
CA GLY A 78 -5.38 1.28 -11.76
C GLY A 78 -4.84 0.35 -12.84
N THR A 79 -5.06 -0.96 -12.67
CA THR A 79 -4.69 -1.96 -13.67
C THR A 79 -5.45 -1.72 -14.97
N ALA A 80 -6.78 -1.59 -14.92
CA ALA A 80 -7.59 -1.31 -16.09
C ALA A 80 -7.18 0.01 -16.79
N ALA A 81 -6.87 1.05 -16.00
CA ALA A 81 -6.40 2.34 -16.52
C ALA A 81 -5.11 2.19 -17.35
N LEU A 82 -4.19 1.32 -16.96
CA LEU A 82 -2.95 1.09 -17.72
C LEU A 82 -3.15 0.44 -19.10
N PHE A 83 -4.34 -0.10 -19.39
CA PHE A 83 -4.68 -0.76 -20.66
C PHE A 83 -5.62 0.06 -21.56
N VAL A 84 -6.04 1.26 -21.14
CA VAL A 84 -6.83 2.18 -21.98
C VAL A 84 -5.95 3.33 -22.51
N GLU A 85 -6.48 4.07 -23.48
CA GLU A 85 -5.77 5.23 -24.05
C GLU A 85 -5.71 6.40 -23.03
N PRO A 86 -4.61 7.17 -22.98
CA PRO A 86 -4.44 8.34 -22.11
C PRO A 86 -5.53 9.41 -22.29
N PRO A 87 -5.77 10.28 -21.28
CA PRO A 87 -4.98 10.47 -20.06
C PRO A 87 -5.46 9.58 -18.89
N VAL A 88 -4.50 8.98 -18.18
CA VAL A 88 -4.76 8.04 -17.06
C VAL A 88 -4.02 8.43 -15.78
N GLU A 89 -3.18 9.47 -15.85
CA GLU A 89 -2.33 9.98 -14.78
C GLU A 89 -3.13 10.36 -13.52
N PRO A 90 -4.29 11.06 -13.59
CA PRO A 90 -5.08 11.35 -12.40
C PRO A 90 -5.62 10.10 -11.72
N VAL A 91 -5.96 9.06 -12.49
CA VAL A 91 -6.43 7.77 -11.95
C VAL A 91 -5.29 7.07 -11.23
N LEU A 92 -4.10 7.01 -11.83
CA LEU A 92 -2.92 6.39 -11.22
C LEU A 92 -2.46 7.14 -9.96
N ALA A 93 -2.50 8.48 -9.96
CA ALA A 93 -2.26 9.27 -8.76
C ALA A 93 -3.29 8.96 -7.66
N GLY A 94 -4.56 8.82 -8.02
CA GLY A 94 -5.61 8.38 -7.10
C GLY A 94 -5.35 6.99 -6.51
N VAL A 95 -4.82 6.05 -7.29
CA VAL A 95 -4.43 4.71 -6.83
C VAL A 95 -3.34 4.78 -5.78
N VAL A 96 -2.29 5.57 -6.01
CA VAL A 96 -1.21 5.78 -5.04
C VAL A 96 -1.72 6.43 -3.77
N CYS A 97 -2.53 7.50 -3.88
CA CYS A 97 -3.17 8.14 -2.73
C CYS A 97 -4.00 7.13 -1.92
N GLY A 98 -4.79 6.29 -2.59
CA GLY A 98 -5.56 5.22 -1.95
C GLY A 98 -4.67 4.26 -1.15
N TRP A 99 -3.54 3.85 -1.71
CA TRP A 99 -2.56 2.99 -1.05
C TRP A 99 -1.75 3.66 0.04
N LEU A 100 -1.65 4.98 0.09
CA LEU A 100 -1.07 5.72 1.21
C LEU A 100 -2.11 5.93 2.33
N VAL A 101 -3.37 6.18 1.97
CA VAL A 101 -4.43 6.48 2.93
C VAL A 101 -4.95 5.22 3.62
N LEU A 102 -5.32 4.18 2.87
CA LEU A 102 -6.00 3.01 3.45
C LEU A 102 -5.13 2.25 4.48
N PRO A 103 -3.87 1.89 4.19
CA PRO A 103 -3.01 1.27 5.20
C PRO A 103 -2.66 2.26 6.32
N GLY A 104 -2.58 3.56 6.03
CA GLY A 104 -2.40 4.58 7.06
C GLY A 104 -3.50 4.51 8.12
N LEU A 105 -4.76 4.49 7.69
CA LEU A 105 -5.91 4.32 8.58
C LEU A 105 -5.92 2.93 9.27
N GLY A 106 -5.57 1.87 8.55
CA GLY A 106 -5.45 0.52 9.10
C GLY A 106 -4.41 0.43 10.23
N LEU A 107 -3.27 1.10 10.07
CA LEU A 107 -2.21 1.18 11.09
C LEU A 107 -2.67 1.99 12.30
N LEU A 108 -3.33 3.14 12.11
CA LEU A 108 -3.89 3.92 13.24
C LEU A 108 -4.91 3.11 14.05
N ASP A 109 -5.79 2.35 13.39
CA ASP A 109 -6.74 1.47 14.07
C ASP A 109 -6.03 0.30 14.77
N THR A 110 -4.99 -0.28 14.13
CA THR A 110 -4.16 -1.33 14.74
C THR A 110 -3.50 -0.84 16.02
N GLY A 111 -2.93 0.37 16.04
CA GLY A 111 -2.30 0.97 17.22
C GLY A 111 -3.27 1.21 18.39
N ARG A 112 -4.58 1.31 18.13
CA ARG A 112 -5.62 1.40 19.17
C ARG A 112 -6.00 0.04 19.75
N ARG A 113 -5.87 -1.03 18.96
CA ARG A 113 -6.40 -2.38 19.29
C ARG A 113 -5.33 -3.35 19.75
N VAL A 114 -4.08 -3.15 19.35
CA VAL A 114 -2.96 -4.07 19.60
C VAL A 114 -2.01 -3.45 20.62
N ALA A 115 -1.77 -4.17 21.72
CA ALA A 115 -0.89 -3.71 22.80
C ALA A 115 0.61 -3.81 22.46
N ALA A 116 0.98 -4.66 21.50
CA ALA A 116 2.35 -4.76 21.00
C ALA A 116 2.66 -3.57 20.08
N TYR A 117 3.78 -2.88 20.32
CA TYR A 117 4.30 -1.79 19.49
C TYR A 117 3.29 -0.70 19.04
N PRO A 118 2.34 -0.23 19.89
CA PRO A 118 1.28 0.70 19.47
C PRO A 118 1.84 2.02 18.91
N ARG A 119 2.97 2.49 19.45
CA ARG A 119 3.67 3.68 18.97
C ARG A 119 4.17 3.54 17.53
N VAL A 120 4.62 2.34 17.14
CA VAL A 120 5.08 2.08 15.76
C VAL A 120 3.91 2.11 14.80
N TYR A 121 2.76 1.55 15.19
CA TYR A 121 1.55 1.63 14.37
C TYR A 121 1.02 3.06 14.22
N PHE A 122 1.00 3.86 15.30
CA PHE A 122 0.59 5.26 15.21
C PHE A 122 1.56 6.10 14.36
N ALA A 123 2.87 5.96 14.58
CA ALA A 123 3.87 6.66 13.79
C ALA A 123 3.81 6.24 12.32
N GLY A 124 3.75 4.93 12.04
CA GLY A 124 3.65 4.39 10.69
C GLY A 124 2.38 4.84 9.96
N GLY A 125 1.23 4.82 10.64
CA GLY A 125 -0.02 5.32 10.09
C GLY A 125 0.03 6.82 9.79
N THR A 126 0.61 7.61 10.70
CA THR A 126 0.78 9.07 10.51
C THR A 126 1.72 9.37 9.34
N LEU A 127 2.87 8.69 9.25
CA LEU A 127 3.81 8.84 8.13
C LEU A 127 3.17 8.44 6.81
N SER A 128 2.35 7.38 6.79
CA SER A 128 1.58 6.98 5.60
C SER A 128 0.64 8.09 5.12
N LEU A 129 -0.09 8.72 6.04
CA LEU A 129 -1.00 9.83 5.71
C LEU A 129 -0.26 11.11 5.31
N LEU A 130 0.85 11.44 5.99
CA LEU A 130 1.71 12.55 5.59
C LEU A 130 2.31 12.32 4.20
N GLY A 131 2.75 11.09 3.91
CA GLY A 131 3.19 10.67 2.59
C GLY A 131 2.13 10.89 1.52
N ALA A 132 0.86 10.61 1.82
CA ALA A 132 -0.27 10.89 0.91
C ALA A 132 -0.40 12.39 0.59
N LEU A 133 -0.31 13.24 1.62
CA LEU A 133 -0.40 14.69 1.45
C LEU A 133 0.78 15.24 0.64
N VAL A 134 2.00 14.79 0.95
CA VAL A 134 3.20 15.21 0.24
C VAL A 134 3.17 14.73 -1.22
N TYR A 135 2.78 13.47 -1.46
CA TYR A 135 2.62 12.93 -2.80
C TYR A 135 1.60 13.72 -3.62
N ALA A 136 0.39 13.92 -3.10
CA ALA A 136 -0.66 14.66 -3.78
C ALA A 136 -0.25 16.11 -4.04
N GLY A 137 0.39 16.76 -3.06
CA GLY A 137 0.97 18.09 -3.23
C GLY A 137 1.98 18.14 -4.37
N GLY A 138 2.92 17.19 -4.40
CA GLY A 138 3.92 17.05 -5.46
C GLY A 138 3.32 16.84 -6.84
N VAL A 139 2.26 16.04 -6.96
CA VAL A 139 1.51 15.86 -8.22
C VAL A 139 0.84 17.16 -8.66
N VAL A 140 0.21 17.89 -7.74
CA VAL A 140 -0.48 19.15 -8.05
C VAL A 140 0.48 20.25 -8.51
N VAL A 141 1.66 20.35 -7.88
CA VAL A 141 2.66 21.36 -8.25
C VAL A 141 3.59 20.90 -9.39
N GLY A 142 3.56 19.63 -9.77
CA GLY A 142 4.41 19.06 -10.81
C GLY A 142 5.88 18.88 -10.40
N GLU A 143 6.16 18.61 -9.12
CA GLU A 143 7.53 18.48 -8.58
C GLU A 143 7.91 17.01 -8.31
N PRO A 144 8.73 16.37 -9.17
CA PRO A 144 9.05 14.93 -9.06
C PRO A 144 9.78 14.55 -7.78
N ALA A 145 10.60 15.46 -7.23
CA ALA A 145 11.29 15.25 -5.97
C ALA A 145 10.31 15.16 -4.79
N VAL A 146 9.25 16.00 -4.81
CA VAL A 146 8.20 16.00 -3.79
C VAL A 146 7.34 14.75 -3.90
N VAL A 147 7.00 14.33 -5.12
CA VAL A 147 6.31 13.06 -5.39
C VAL A 147 7.10 11.89 -4.80
N THR A 148 8.40 11.80 -5.10
CA THR A 148 9.28 10.74 -4.59
C THR A 148 9.42 10.78 -3.06
N ALA A 149 9.52 11.98 -2.48
CA ALA A 149 9.55 12.13 -1.02
C ALA A 149 8.26 11.62 -0.36
N GLY A 150 7.09 11.92 -0.94
CA GLY A 150 5.80 11.42 -0.43
C GLY A 150 5.71 9.90 -0.43
N LEU A 151 6.14 9.26 -1.52
CA LEU A 151 6.24 7.80 -1.63
C LEU A 151 7.21 7.22 -0.60
N GLY A 152 8.38 7.83 -0.42
CA GLY A 152 9.39 7.39 0.54
C GLY A 152 8.89 7.47 1.99
N VAL A 153 8.33 8.61 2.39
CA VAL A 153 7.79 8.83 3.74
C VAL A 153 6.67 7.83 4.04
N GLY A 154 5.74 7.67 3.12
CA GLY A 154 4.64 6.72 3.30
C GLY A 154 5.10 5.27 3.33
N GLY A 155 6.00 4.90 2.42
CA GLY A 155 6.58 3.57 2.34
C GLY A 155 7.38 3.17 3.58
N VAL A 156 8.13 4.09 4.19
CA VAL A 156 8.81 3.88 5.48
C VAL A 156 7.79 3.64 6.59
N GLY A 157 6.74 4.46 6.66
CA GLY A 157 5.69 4.31 7.67
C GLY A 157 4.99 2.96 7.60
N GLN A 158 4.60 2.53 6.39
CA GLN A 158 3.95 1.23 6.19
C GLN A 158 4.89 0.06 6.45
N THR A 159 6.13 0.13 5.97
CA THR A 159 7.14 -0.91 6.21
C THR A 159 7.38 -1.11 7.71
N ALA A 160 7.51 -0.02 8.48
CA ALA A 160 7.69 -0.09 9.93
C ALA A 160 6.51 -0.80 10.63
N GLY A 161 5.27 -0.49 10.22
CA GLY A 161 4.08 -1.15 10.73
C GLY A 161 4.03 -2.65 10.44
N ILE A 162 4.40 -3.06 9.22
CA ILE A 162 4.42 -4.48 8.82
C ILE A 162 5.52 -5.25 9.54
N VAL A 163 6.71 -4.66 9.70
CA VAL A 163 7.79 -5.25 10.49
C VAL A 163 7.36 -5.43 11.95
N ALA A 164 6.70 -4.43 12.54
CA ALA A 164 6.17 -4.55 13.91
C ALA A 164 5.14 -5.66 14.04
N ALA A 165 4.27 -5.85 13.04
CA ALA A 165 3.30 -6.95 13.03
C ALA A 165 3.98 -8.33 12.97
N ALA A 166 5.05 -8.47 12.18
CA ALA A 166 5.76 -9.74 12.03
C ALA A 166 6.68 -10.09 13.21
N VAL A 167 7.24 -9.10 13.90
CA VAL A 167 8.07 -9.32 15.08
C VAL A 167 7.21 -9.47 16.35
N GLY A 168 5.99 -8.92 16.35
CA GLY A 168 5.05 -9.00 17.46
C GLY A 168 4.08 -10.19 17.41
N SER A 169 4.14 -11.04 16.38
CA SER A 169 3.26 -12.21 16.16
C SER A 169 3.72 -13.47 16.88
#